data_AF-A0A4P7H3Z9-F1
#
_entry.id   AF-A0A4P7H3Z9-F1
#
_cell.length_a   1.000
_cell.length_b   1.000
_cell.length_c   1.000
_cell.angle_alpha   90.00
_cell.angle_beta   90.00
_cell.angle_gamma   90.00
#
_symmetry.space_group_name_H-M   'P 1'
#
loop_
_entity.id
_entity.type
_entity.pdbx_description
1 polymer ?
#
loop_
_entity_poly.entity_id
_entity_poly.type
_entity_poly.pdbx_seq_one_letter_code
_entity_poly.pdbx_strand_id
1 'polypeptide(L)' 'MPGKDVNRIRARSALATVKESPVIAAIAVAPVVLALAVVWWLLGGFAAFVLLVVLGAVVVVGGKLLR' A
#
# COMPACT_ATOMS: atom_id res chain seq x y z
N MET A 1 -18.33 6.85 11.54
CA MET A 1 -18.92 5.94 10.54
C MET A 1 -18.89 4.52 11.10
N PRO A 2 -20.00 4.00 11.63
CA PRO A 2 -20.18 2.55 11.73
C PRO A 2 -20.06 1.94 10.31
N GLY A 3 -19.38 0.80 10.17
CA GLY A 3 -19.17 0.12 8.86
C GLY A 3 -17.80 0.31 8.20
N LYS A 4 -16.79 0.85 8.91
CA LYS A 4 -15.40 0.91 8.42
C LYS A 4 -14.61 -0.38 8.67
N ASP A 5 -15.24 -1.36 9.28
CA ASP A 5 -14.58 -2.61 9.61
C ASP A 5 -14.30 -3.41 8.34
N VAL A 6 -13.17 -4.11 8.34
CA VAL A 6 -12.78 -4.95 7.22
C VAL A 6 -13.83 -6.04 7.03
N ASN A 7 -14.64 -5.90 5.98
CA ASN A 7 -15.66 -6.89 5.67
C ASN A 7 -14.99 -8.17 5.19
N ARG A 8 -15.15 -9.25 5.96
CA ARG A 8 -14.52 -10.56 5.70
C ARG A 8 -14.89 -11.15 4.34
N ILE A 9 -16.11 -10.91 3.87
CA ILE A 9 -16.58 -11.39 2.55
C ILE A 9 -15.82 -10.64 1.45
N ARG A 10 -15.73 -9.31 1.54
CA ARG A 10 -14.97 -8.50 0.58
C ARG A 10 -13.49 -8.87 0.58
N ALA A 11 -12.89 -9.09 1.76
CA ALA A 11 -11.50 -9.50 1.89
C ALA A 11 -11.24 -10.86 1.22
N ARG A 12 -12.13 -11.84 1.41
CA ARG A 12 -12.02 -13.15 0.73
C ARG A 12 -12.17 -13.05 -0.78
N SER A 13 -13.09 -12.21 -1.26
CA SER A 13 -13.28 -11.99 -2.70
C SER A 13 -12.05 -11.35 -3.34
N ALA A 14 -11.48 -10.32 -2.71
CA ALA A 14 -10.23 -9.70 -3.17
C ALA A 14 -9.07 -10.71 -3.19
N LEU A 15 -8.96 -11.57 -2.17
CA LEU A 15 -7.95 -12.64 -2.15
C LEU A 15 -8.16 -13.64 -3.29
N ALA A 16 -9.41 -13.98 -3.62
CA ALA A 16 -9.71 -14.87 -4.75
C ALA A 16 -9.23 -14.25 -6.07
N THR A 17 -9.46 -12.95 -6.30
CA THR A 17 -8.96 -12.25 -7.49
C THR A 17 -7.43 -12.29 -7.60
N VAL A 18 -6.73 -12.06 -6.49
CA VAL A 18 -5.25 -12.13 -6.47
C VAL A 18 -4.76 -13.54 -6.81
N LYS A 19 -5.44 -14.57 -6.31
CA LYS A 19 -5.09 -15.97 -6.60
C LYS A 19 -5.42 -16.40 -8.02
N GLU A 20 -6.52 -15.90 -8.58
CA GLU A 20 -6.94 -16.20 -9.95
C GLU A 20 -6.01 -15.58 -10.99
N SER A 21 -5.48 -14.38 -10.73
CA SER A 21 -4.64 -13.64 -11.66
C SER A 21 -3.39 -13.08 -10.98
N PRO A 22 -2.44 -13.94 -10.56
CA PRO A 22 -1.29 -13.52 -9.77
C PRO A 22 -0.36 -12.57 -10.53
N VAL A 23 -0.23 -12.74 -11.85
CA VAL A 23 0.60 -11.85 -12.69
C VAL A 23 0.03 -10.44 -12.72
N ILE A 24 -1.30 -10.31 -12.90
CA ILE A 24 -1.95 -9.01 -12.91
C ILE A 24 -1.85 -8.34 -11.54
N ALA A 25 -2.02 -9.11 -10.46
CA ALA A 25 -1.82 -8.60 -9.10
C ALA A 25 -0.38 -8.12 -8.88
N ALA A 26 0.61 -8.85 -9.38
CA ALA A 26 2.01 -8.43 -9.30
C ALA A 26 2.26 -7.13 -10.07
N ILE A 27 1.73 -6.98 -11.28
CA ILE A 27 1.83 -5.74 -12.08
C ILE A 27 1.15 -4.57 -11.35
N ALA A 28 -0.02 -4.80 -10.76
CA ALA A 28 -0.75 -3.77 -10.03
C ALA A 28 0.03 -3.26 -8.80
N VAL A 29 0.77 -4.15 -8.12
CA VAL A 29 1.56 -3.82 -6.93
C VAL A 29 3.01 -3.37 -7.28
N ALA A 30 3.48 -3.69 -8.49
CA ALA A 30 4.83 -3.36 -8.98
C ALA A 30 5.26 -1.89 -8.77
N PRO A 31 4.47 -0.85 -9.10
CA PRO A 31 4.93 0.53 -8.92
C PRO A 31 5.24 0.87 -7.46
N VAL A 32 4.48 0.30 -6.51
CA VAL A 32 4.73 0.49 -5.08
C VAL A 32 6.02 -0.22 -4.66
N VAL A 33 6.21 -1.47 -5.10
CA VAL A 33 7.41 -2.25 -4.78
C VAL A 33 8.67 -1.61 -5.35
N LEU A 34 8.60 -1.09 -6.58
CA LEU A 34 9.70 -0.37 -7.21
C LEU A 34 10.05 0.90 -6.44
N ALA A 35 9.05 1.70 -6.07
CA ALA A 35 9.28 2.89 -5.26
C ALA A 35 9.94 2.55 -3.91
N LEU A 36 9.46 1.50 -3.23
CA LEU A 36 10.07 1.01 -1.99
C LEU A 36 11.52 0.57 -2.19
N ALA A 37 11.80 -0.20 -3.23
CA ALA A 37 13.15 -0.68 -3.55
C ALA A 37 14.12 0.47 -3.84
N VAL A 38 13.68 1.48 -4.61
CA VAL A 38 14.49 2.65 -4.95
C VAL A 38 14.80 3.48 -3.70
N VAL A 39 13.79 3.74 -2.87
CA VAL A 39 13.95 4.49 -1.61
C VAL A 39 14.89 3.73 -0.65
N TRP A 40 14.73 2.41 -0.54
CA TRP A 40 15.57 1.55 0.28
C TRP A 40 17.04 1.56 -0.19
N TRP A 41 17.27 1.52 -1.50
CA TRP A 41 18.60 1.55 -2.09
C TRP A 41 19.31 2.89 -1.87
N LEU A 42 18.61 4.01 -2.04
CA LEU A 42 19.22 5.35 -2.04
C LEU A 42 19.49 5.93 -0.66
N LEU A 43 18.67 5.59 0.34
CA LEU A 43 18.74 6.23 1.66
C LEU A 43 19.37 5.31 2.74
N GLY A 44 19.53 4.03 2.44
CA GLY A 44 19.86 3.02 3.45
C GLY A 44 18.64 2.67 4.31
N GLY A 45 18.57 1.43 4.80
CA GLY A 45 17.34 0.83 5.34
C GLY A 45 16.63 1.65 6.43
N PHE A 46 17.37 2.35 7.29
CA PHE A 46 16.79 3.16 8.36
C PHE A 46 16.18 4.49 7.86
N ALA A 47 16.91 5.24 7.02
CA ALA A 47 16.38 6.51 6.50
C ALA A 47 15.27 6.30 5.46
N ALA A 48 15.31 5.20 4.70
CA ALA A 48 14.23 4.77 3.83
C ALA A 48 12.94 4.48 4.59
N PHE A 49 13.03 3.76 5.72
CA PHE A 49 11.90 3.46 6.58
C PHE A 49 11.26 4.74 7.14
N VAL A 50 12.09 5.68 7.64
CA VAL A 50 11.60 6.97 8.15
C VAL A 50 10.89 7.77 7.06
N LEU A 51 11.44 7.84 5.84
CA LEU A 51 10.81 8.56 4.73
C LEU A 51 9.45 7.96 4.37
N LEU A 52 9.33 6.63 4.30
CA LEU A 52 8.06 5.96 3.98
C LEU A 52 6.99 6.17 5.05
N VAL A 53 7.38 6.16 6.33
CA VAL A 53 6.47 6.46 7.44
C VAL A 53 5.95 7.89 7.34
N VAL A 54 6.83 8.86 7.05
CA VAL A 54 6.44 10.27 6.87
C VAL A 54 5.52 10.42 5.66
N LEU A 55 5.86 9.83 4.51
CA LEU A 55 5.05 9.91 3.30
C LEU A 55 3.67 9.25 3.49
N GLY A 56 3.64 8.08 4.13
CA GLY A 56 2.39 7.38 4.48
C GLY A 56 1.52 8.20 5.44
N ALA A 57 2.13 8.82 6.46
CA ALA A 57 1.43 9.72 7.36
C ALA A 57 0.86 10.94 6.63
N VAL A 58 1.63 11.55 5.72
CA VAL A 58 1.17 12.69 4.90
C VAL A 58 0.01 12.29 3.99
N VAL A 59 0.04 11.13 3.35
CA VAL A 59 -1.08 10.65 2.53
C VAL A 59 -2.33 10.40 3.37
N VAL A 60 -2.19 9.82 4.56
CA VAL A 60 -3.31 9.56 5.47
C VAL A 60 -3.91 10.87 5.99
N VAL A 61 -3.08 11.85 6.36
CA VAL A 61 -3.54 13.16 6.84
C VAL A 61 -4.10 14.00 5.70
N GLY A 62 -3.43 14.05 4.55
CA GLY A 62 -3.86 14.78 3.36
C GLY A 62 -5.15 14.23 2.74
N GLY A 63 -5.31 12.90 2.67
CA GLY A 63 -6.56 12.26 2.25
C GLY A 63 -7.72 12.45 3.25
N LYS A 64 -7.42 12.89 4.47
CA LYS A 64 -8.41 13.31 5.47
C LYS A 64 -8.78 14.79 5.35
N LEU A 65 -7.88 15.60 4.77
CA LEU A 65 -8.04 17.04 4.57
C LEU A 65 -8.69 17.38 3.22
N LEU A 66 -8.51 16.51 2.21
CA LEU A 66 -9.14 16.60 0.89
C LEU A 66 -10.55 15.95 0.83
N ARG A 67 -11.13 15.62 1.99
CA ARG A 67 -12.48 15.04 2.12
C ARG A 67 -13.41 15.97 2.86
#